data_AF-A0A2V6G678-F1
#
_entry.id   AF-A0A2V6G678-F1
#
_cell.length_a   1.000
_cell.length_b   1.000
_cell.length_c   1.000
_cell.angle_alpha   90.00
_cell.angle_beta   90.00
_cell.angle_gamma   90.00
#
_symmetry.space_group_name_H-M   'P 1'
#
loop_
_entity.id
_entity.type
_entity.pdbx_description
1 polymer ?
#
loop_
_entity_poly.entity_id
_entity_poly.type
_entity_poly.pdbx_seq_one_letter_code
_entity_poly.pdbx_strand_id
1 'polypeptide(L)'
;MEWLRAHYERVVLAIAALLLLYFAISIARNAVKFPQEFAARQVTVTPKKASPPREAVDLARAQEKLQQPAQWAFRERTGLFVPEKHFIGPEGLPVTLKTSEVHPPVPNEWLETYGLPIADSDVLSQDPDADGFNNLDEWQGHTNPVDKNSHPEYLTKLKMKSFSEEPFRFVFSSWVGDTFAINTIDMAEPTQFLRVGESIAGTRFKIGKFTPKSTTNQYGTTIDVSELTLQHLDTNEQMVLVKEKVAISPESVVTFEYAWPSTSPARDFIVRRDQEFSLKPNDDIKYKLVDVQPTKAVIANTRDPDKPIEINLLSP
;
A
#
# COMPACT_ATOMS: atom_id res chain seq x y z
N MET A 1 32.28 30.35 -129.77
CA MET A 1 31.61 30.71 -128.50
C MET A 1 30.10 30.90 -128.64
N GLU A 2 29.56 31.26 -129.83
CA GLU A 2 28.11 31.35 -130.09
C GLU A 2 27.37 30.00 -129.99
N TRP A 3 27.95 28.90 -130.50
CA TRP A 3 27.29 27.58 -130.49
C TRP A 3 27.07 27.01 -129.08
N LEU A 4 28.03 27.22 -128.17
CA LEU A 4 27.93 26.81 -126.76
C LEU A 4 26.85 27.60 -126.00
N ARG A 5 26.61 28.87 -126.36
CA ARG A 5 25.50 29.66 -125.78
C ARG A 5 24.14 29.21 -126.31
N ALA A 6 24.05 28.83 -127.59
CA ALA A 6 22.81 28.38 -128.20
C ALA A 6 22.35 26.97 -127.74
N HIS A 7 23.29 26.09 -127.34
CA HIS A 7 22.98 24.70 -126.95
C HIS A 7 23.49 24.35 -125.54
N TYR A 8 23.44 25.31 -124.60
CA TYR A 8 23.96 25.14 -123.24
C TYR A 8 23.31 23.95 -122.51
N GLU A 9 22.03 23.69 -122.74
CA GLU A 9 21.27 22.58 -122.14
C GLU A 9 21.87 21.20 -122.50
N ARG A 10 22.31 21.03 -123.75
CA ARG A 10 22.94 19.77 -124.21
C ARG A 10 24.33 19.59 -123.59
N VAL A 11 25.06 20.68 -123.39
CA VAL A 11 26.37 20.66 -122.73
C VAL A 11 26.22 20.32 -121.25
N VAL A 12 25.23 20.92 -120.57
CA VAL A 12 24.91 20.61 -119.16
C VAL A 12 24.48 19.15 -118.99
N LEU A 13 23.62 18.63 -119.89
CA LEU A 13 23.22 17.21 -119.90
C LEU A 13 24.42 16.27 -120.11
N ALA A 14 25.32 16.59 -121.04
CA ALA A 14 26.52 15.78 -121.28
C ALA A 14 27.46 15.78 -120.06
N ILE A 15 27.65 16.93 -119.41
CA ILE A 15 28.45 17.03 -118.17
C ILE A 15 27.79 16.25 -117.03
N ALA A 16 26.48 16.36 -116.86
CA ALA A 16 25.74 15.61 -115.84
C ALA A 16 25.83 14.10 -116.06
N ALA A 17 25.73 13.63 -117.31
CA ALA A 17 25.89 12.22 -117.66
C ALA A 17 27.31 11.71 -117.35
N LEU A 18 28.34 12.50 -117.67
CA LEU A 18 29.73 12.15 -117.33
C LEU A 18 29.97 12.11 -115.82
N LEU A 19 29.41 13.05 -115.06
CA LEU A 19 29.47 13.05 -113.59
C LEU A 19 28.79 11.81 -113.00
N LEU A 20 27.60 11.47 -113.48
CA LEU A 20 26.90 10.26 -113.03
C LEU A 20 27.70 9.00 -113.33
N LEU A 21 28.32 8.90 -114.51
CA LEU A 21 29.16 7.77 -114.87
C LEU A 21 30.41 7.68 -113.99
N TYR A 22 31.04 8.82 -113.68
CA TYR A 22 32.16 8.89 -112.75
C TYR A 22 31.77 8.42 -111.34
N PHE A 23 30.64 8.90 -110.80
CA PHE A 23 30.16 8.47 -109.48
C PHE A 23 29.79 6.97 -109.45
N ALA A 24 29.14 6.46 -110.50
CA ALA A 24 28.82 5.04 -110.61
C ALA A 24 30.08 4.16 -110.56
N ILE A 25 31.13 4.53 -111.31
CA ILE A 25 32.41 3.82 -111.30
C ILE A 25 33.09 3.92 -109.93
N SER A 26 33.05 5.09 -109.29
CA SER A 26 33.63 5.31 -107.96
C SER A 26 32.96 4.45 -106.89
N ILE A 27 31.61 4.42 -106.87
CA ILE A 27 30.82 3.61 -105.93
C ILE A 27 31.08 2.12 -106.15
N ALA A 28 31.11 1.65 -107.40
CA ALA A 28 31.41 0.26 -107.71
C ALA A 28 32.81 -0.17 -107.23
N ARG A 29 33.82 0.68 -107.43
CA ARG A 29 35.17 0.43 -106.92
C ARG A 29 35.21 0.38 -105.39
N ASN A 30 34.46 1.25 -104.71
CA ASN A 30 34.43 1.27 -103.25
C ASN A 30 33.70 0.04 -102.68
N ALA A 31 32.61 -0.38 -103.32
CA ALA A 31 31.86 -1.58 -102.93
C ALA A 31 32.71 -2.86 -103.03
N VAL A 32 33.59 -2.98 -104.04
CA VAL A 32 34.49 -4.13 -104.18
C VAL A 32 35.58 -4.14 -103.10
N LYS A 33 36.04 -2.98 -102.61
CA LYS A 33 37.07 -2.89 -101.55
C LYS A 33 36.52 -3.11 -100.14
N PHE A 34 35.24 -2.85 -99.92
CA PHE A 34 34.60 -2.88 -98.60
C PHE A 34 34.79 -4.21 -97.83
N PRO A 35 34.63 -5.42 -98.43
CA PRO A 35 34.78 -6.67 -97.67
C PRO A 35 36.19 -6.87 -97.12
N GLN A 36 37.22 -6.43 -97.87
CA GLN A 36 38.61 -6.56 -97.45
C GLN A 36 38.94 -5.60 -96.29
N GLU A 37 38.46 -4.35 -96.37
CA GLU A 37 38.64 -3.37 -95.28
C GLU A 37 37.84 -3.74 -94.02
N PHE A 38 36.65 -4.34 -94.19
CA PHE A 38 35.82 -4.79 -93.09
C PHE A 38 36.45 -5.98 -92.35
N ALA A 39 36.97 -6.97 -93.09
CA ALA A 39 37.67 -8.11 -92.50
C ALA A 39 38.93 -7.67 -91.74
N ALA A 40 39.69 -6.70 -92.27
CA ALA A 40 40.88 -6.17 -91.62
C ALA A 40 40.59 -5.38 -90.32
N ARG A 41 39.36 -4.91 -90.10
CA ARG A 41 38.94 -4.14 -88.91
C ARG A 41 38.26 -4.97 -87.83
N GLN A 42 38.00 -6.25 -88.05
CA GLN A 42 37.46 -7.11 -86.99
C GLN A 42 38.57 -7.49 -86.00
N VAL A 43 38.71 -6.69 -84.94
CA VAL A 43 39.53 -7.03 -83.78
C VAL A 43 38.82 -8.15 -83.00
N THR A 44 39.41 -9.34 -82.97
CA THR A 44 38.91 -10.43 -82.11
C THR A 44 39.22 -10.10 -80.65
N VAL A 45 38.22 -9.73 -79.87
CA VAL A 45 38.37 -9.52 -78.42
C VAL A 45 38.44 -10.89 -77.76
N THR A 46 39.61 -11.27 -77.22
CA THR A 46 39.74 -12.46 -76.37
C THR A 46 38.94 -12.27 -75.06
N PRO A 47 38.02 -13.19 -74.70
CA PRO A 47 37.24 -13.06 -73.48
C PRO A 47 38.12 -13.23 -72.25
N LYS A 48 38.11 -12.24 -71.36
CA LYS A 48 38.81 -12.28 -70.07
C LYS A 48 38.08 -13.27 -69.13
N LYS A 49 38.80 -14.30 -68.65
CA LYS A 49 38.26 -15.30 -67.71
C LYS A 49 37.84 -14.61 -66.40
N ALA A 50 36.58 -14.75 -65.99
CA ALA A 50 36.06 -14.17 -64.75
C ALA A 50 36.60 -14.94 -63.52
N SER A 51 37.02 -14.20 -62.49
CA SER A 51 37.35 -14.78 -61.18
C SER A 51 36.09 -15.27 -60.46
N PRO A 52 36.16 -16.35 -59.66
CA PRO A 52 35.00 -16.84 -58.92
C PRO A 52 34.52 -15.82 -57.86
N PRO A 53 33.20 -15.77 -57.56
CA PRO A 53 32.67 -14.86 -56.55
C PRO A 53 33.20 -15.21 -55.15
N ARG A 54 33.44 -14.18 -54.34
CA ARG A 54 33.97 -14.29 -52.97
C ARG A 54 33.00 -15.11 -52.11
N GLU A 55 33.52 -16.13 -51.44
CA GLU A 55 32.77 -17.08 -50.62
C GLU A 55 31.85 -16.35 -49.62
N ALA A 56 30.58 -16.73 -49.59
CA ALA A 56 29.51 -16.02 -48.88
C ALA A 56 29.53 -16.35 -47.37
N VAL A 57 30.52 -15.78 -46.66
CA VAL A 57 30.64 -15.88 -45.19
C VAL A 57 29.34 -15.48 -44.48
N ASP A 58 28.57 -14.57 -45.08
CA ASP A 58 27.28 -14.12 -44.53
C ASP A 58 26.17 -15.18 -44.62
N LEU A 59 26.19 -16.06 -45.63
CA LEU A 59 25.22 -17.15 -45.74
C LEU A 59 25.48 -18.23 -44.69
N ALA A 60 26.75 -18.58 -44.45
CA ALA A 60 27.12 -19.53 -43.40
C ALA A 60 26.71 -19.02 -42.01
N ARG A 61 26.96 -17.73 -41.73
CA ARG A 61 26.55 -17.08 -40.47
C ARG A 61 25.02 -17.02 -40.33
N ALA A 62 24.30 -16.74 -41.42
CA ALA A 62 22.84 -16.74 -41.40
C ALA A 62 22.27 -18.15 -41.11
N GLN A 63 22.88 -19.19 -41.70
CA GLN A 63 22.48 -20.57 -41.45
C GLN A 63 22.75 -21.00 -40.00
N GLU A 64 23.88 -20.62 -39.42
CA GLU A 64 24.18 -20.89 -38.01
C GLU A 64 23.15 -20.23 -37.06
N LYS A 65 22.74 -19.00 -37.33
CA LYS A 65 21.67 -18.32 -36.57
C LYS A 65 20.29 -18.97 -36.72
N LEU A 66 20.02 -19.62 -37.85
CA LEU A 66 18.78 -20.36 -38.07
C LEU A 66 18.75 -21.70 -37.31
N GLN A 67 19.90 -22.33 -37.11
CA GLN A 67 20.03 -23.59 -36.35
C GLN A 67 19.82 -23.38 -34.84
N GLN A 68 20.07 -22.17 -34.34
CA GLN A 68 19.76 -21.78 -32.96
C GLN A 68 18.72 -20.66 -32.95
N PRO A 69 17.42 -20.97 -33.17
CA PRO A 69 16.39 -19.96 -33.11
C PRO A 69 16.38 -19.33 -31.71
N ALA A 70 16.32 -18.00 -31.66
CA ALA A 70 16.22 -17.28 -30.40
C ALA A 70 14.98 -17.77 -29.65
N GLN A 71 15.19 -18.46 -28.53
CA GLN A 71 14.09 -18.88 -27.68
C GLN A 71 13.65 -17.69 -26.85
N TRP A 72 12.33 -17.45 -26.84
CA TRP A 72 11.72 -16.46 -25.96
C TRP A 72 11.89 -16.91 -24.53
N ALA A 73 12.88 -16.35 -23.83
CA ALA A 73 13.01 -16.55 -22.40
C ALA A 73 11.93 -15.71 -21.70
N PHE A 74 10.90 -16.38 -21.17
CA PHE A 74 9.89 -15.74 -20.34
C PHE A 74 10.56 -15.20 -19.07
N ARG A 75 10.71 -13.89 -18.98
CA ARG A 75 11.05 -13.20 -17.74
C ARG A 75 9.78 -12.53 -17.25
N GLU A 76 9.20 -13.12 -16.23
CA GLU A 76 8.09 -12.68 -15.37
C GLU A 76 7.07 -11.66 -15.92
N ARG A 77 5.81 -12.12 -16.00
CA ARG A 77 4.51 -11.39 -15.98
C ARG A 77 4.29 -10.21 -16.95
N THR A 78 5.21 -9.86 -17.84
CA THR A 78 4.94 -8.90 -18.92
C THR A 78 4.97 -9.63 -20.27
N GLY A 79 3.87 -10.31 -20.59
CA GLY A 79 3.63 -10.72 -21.97
C GLY A 79 3.47 -9.47 -22.85
N LEU A 80 3.94 -9.52 -24.10
CA LEU A 80 3.79 -8.45 -25.10
C LEU A 80 2.34 -7.94 -25.28
N PHE A 81 1.35 -8.68 -24.77
CA PHE A 81 -0.08 -8.39 -24.88
C PHE A 81 -0.77 -8.08 -23.54
N VAL A 82 -0.03 -8.02 -22.44
CA VAL A 82 -0.56 -7.58 -21.13
C VAL A 82 0.06 -6.22 -20.83
N PRO A 83 -0.68 -5.11 -21.03
CA PRO A 83 -0.16 -3.79 -20.72
C PRO A 83 0.14 -3.69 -19.21
N GLU A 84 1.26 -3.07 -18.87
CA GLU A 84 1.58 -2.74 -17.49
C GLU A 84 0.55 -1.72 -16.96
N LYS A 85 0.07 -1.92 -15.72
CA LYS A 85 -0.88 -0.99 -15.10
C LYS A 85 -0.13 0.28 -14.70
N HIS A 86 -0.60 1.42 -15.20
CA HIS A 86 -0.06 2.75 -14.89
C HIS A 86 -1.06 3.52 -14.03
N PHE A 87 -0.57 4.23 -13.03
CA PHE A 87 -1.33 5.07 -12.10
C PHE A 87 -0.73 6.46 -12.05
N ILE A 88 -1.46 7.43 -11.53
CA ILE A 88 -0.93 8.78 -11.29
C ILE A 88 -0.38 8.81 -9.88
N GLY A 89 0.93 9.02 -9.73
CA GLY A 89 1.59 9.18 -8.45
C GLY A 89 1.22 10.51 -7.77
N PRO A 90 1.56 10.68 -6.48
CA PRO A 90 1.26 11.91 -5.73
C PRO A 90 1.89 13.18 -6.35
N GLU A 91 2.99 13.03 -7.08
CA GLU A 91 3.66 14.09 -7.86
C GLU A 91 3.03 14.37 -9.23
N GLY A 92 1.93 13.69 -9.58
CA GLY A 92 1.22 13.85 -10.85
C GLY A 92 1.88 13.16 -12.05
N LEU A 93 2.88 12.30 -11.82
CA LEU A 93 3.58 11.54 -12.86
C LEU A 93 3.00 10.12 -12.99
N PRO A 94 3.07 9.49 -14.19
CA PRO A 94 2.68 8.11 -14.36
C PRO A 94 3.66 7.17 -13.64
N VAL A 95 3.16 6.40 -12.68
CA VAL A 95 3.89 5.38 -11.92
C VAL A 95 3.33 4.00 -12.25
N THR A 96 4.17 2.97 -12.13
CA THR A 96 3.74 1.57 -12.24
C THR A 96 3.75 0.89 -10.87
N LEU A 97 3.14 -0.30 -10.78
CA LEU A 97 3.09 -1.10 -9.55
C LEU A 97 4.47 -1.47 -8.98
N LYS A 98 5.51 -1.43 -9.81
CA LYS A 98 6.89 -1.74 -9.40
C LYS A 98 7.66 -0.52 -8.90
N THR A 99 7.24 0.68 -9.32
CA THR A 99 7.98 1.92 -9.04
C THR A 99 7.44 2.68 -7.85
N SER A 100 6.16 2.52 -7.52
CA SER A 100 5.51 3.24 -6.42
C SER A 100 4.41 2.41 -5.78
N GLU A 101 4.22 2.59 -4.48
CA GLU A 101 3.04 2.10 -3.76
C GLU A 101 1.85 2.99 -4.13
N VAL A 102 0.79 2.37 -4.65
CA VAL A 102 -0.40 3.12 -5.11
C VAL A 102 -1.22 3.57 -3.90
N HIS A 103 -1.32 2.72 -2.87
CA HIS A 103 -2.11 2.98 -1.66
C HIS A 103 -1.29 2.75 -0.38
N PRO A 104 -0.34 3.65 -0.04
CA PRO A 104 0.39 3.55 1.21
C PRO A 104 -0.57 3.59 2.41
N PRO A 105 -0.32 2.81 3.48
CA PRO A 105 0.88 2.00 3.75
C PRO A 105 0.84 0.56 3.21
N VAL A 106 -0.17 0.19 2.41
CA VAL A 106 -0.40 -1.20 1.99
C VAL A 106 0.41 -1.52 0.72
N PRO A 107 1.24 -2.60 0.73
CA PRO A 107 2.00 -3.01 -0.45
C PRO A 107 1.10 -3.44 -1.62
N ASN A 108 1.47 -3.05 -2.84
CA ASN A 108 0.74 -3.43 -4.06
C ASN A 108 0.59 -4.95 -4.22
N GLU A 109 1.61 -5.72 -3.81
CA GLU A 109 1.60 -7.20 -3.88
C GLU A 109 0.48 -7.82 -3.04
N TRP A 110 0.15 -7.22 -1.90
CA TRP A 110 -0.93 -7.69 -1.02
C TRP A 110 -2.28 -7.49 -1.71
N LEU A 111 -2.53 -6.29 -2.26
CA LEU A 111 -3.74 -5.98 -3.02
C LEU A 111 -3.90 -6.90 -4.25
N GLU A 112 -2.81 -7.20 -4.96
CA GLU A 112 -2.84 -8.13 -6.10
C GLU A 112 -3.08 -9.58 -5.70
N THR A 113 -2.51 -10.03 -4.57
CA THR A 113 -2.66 -11.41 -4.08
C THR A 113 -4.12 -11.72 -3.76
N TYR A 114 -4.82 -10.76 -3.16
CA TYR A 114 -6.24 -10.88 -2.82
C TYR A 114 -7.19 -10.42 -3.94
N GLY A 115 -6.65 -9.98 -5.08
CA GLY A 115 -7.46 -9.56 -6.23
C GLY A 115 -8.29 -8.31 -5.99
N LEU A 116 -7.86 -7.45 -5.05
CA LEU A 116 -8.55 -6.20 -4.72
C LEU A 116 -8.42 -5.19 -5.86
N PRO A 117 -9.42 -4.30 -6.06
CA PRO A 117 -9.41 -3.31 -7.13
C PRO A 117 -8.42 -2.19 -6.84
N ILE A 118 -7.13 -2.44 -7.06
CA ILE A 118 -6.01 -1.48 -6.83
C ILE A 118 -6.17 -0.14 -7.57
N ALA A 119 -7.01 -0.10 -8.62
CA ALA A 119 -7.29 1.13 -9.36
C ALA A 119 -8.24 2.08 -8.63
N ASP A 120 -9.00 1.59 -7.66
CA ASP A 120 -9.96 2.39 -6.92
C ASP A 120 -9.23 3.18 -5.82
N SER A 121 -9.52 4.48 -5.73
CA SER A 121 -8.91 5.36 -4.72
C SER A 121 -9.33 5.02 -3.30
N ASP A 122 -10.49 4.39 -3.15
CA ASP A 122 -11.10 4.03 -1.87
C ASP A 122 -10.89 2.55 -1.50
N VAL A 123 -10.04 1.82 -2.24
CA VAL A 123 -9.81 0.38 -2.03
C VAL A 123 -9.47 0.05 -0.58
N LEU A 124 -8.74 0.91 0.14
CA LEU A 124 -8.39 0.68 1.55
C LEU A 124 -9.60 0.77 2.51
N SER A 125 -10.64 1.49 2.12
CA SER A 125 -11.88 1.65 2.89
C SER A 125 -13.01 0.71 2.46
N GLN A 126 -12.80 -0.07 1.40
CA GLN A 126 -13.75 -1.08 0.95
C GLN A 126 -13.72 -2.31 1.87
N ASP A 127 -14.86 -2.98 1.94
CA ASP A 127 -15.15 -4.20 2.71
C ASP A 127 -15.76 -5.22 1.71
N PRO A 128 -14.91 -6.02 1.01
CA PRO A 128 -15.36 -6.92 -0.05
C PRO A 128 -16.18 -8.11 0.43
N ASP A 129 -15.92 -8.61 1.64
CA ASP A 129 -16.56 -9.81 2.21
C ASP A 129 -17.71 -9.48 3.18
N ALA A 130 -17.95 -8.20 3.42
CA ALA A 130 -19.02 -7.64 4.24
C ALA A 130 -19.00 -8.17 5.68
N ASP A 131 -17.80 -8.30 6.26
CA ASP A 131 -17.56 -8.69 7.64
C ASP A 131 -17.52 -7.50 8.63
N GLY A 132 -17.48 -6.28 8.09
CA GLY A 132 -17.44 -5.01 8.83
C GLY A 132 -16.04 -4.47 9.11
N PHE A 133 -14.99 -5.11 8.60
CA PHE A 133 -13.62 -4.60 8.58
C PHE A 133 -13.28 -4.05 7.19
N ASN A 134 -12.41 -3.04 7.15
CA ASN A 134 -11.92 -2.55 5.87
C ASN A 134 -10.59 -3.22 5.53
N ASN A 135 -10.23 -3.16 4.25
CA ASN A 135 -8.97 -3.71 3.75
C ASN A 135 -7.73 -3.19 4.52
N LEU A 136 -7.74 -1.96 5.04
CA LEU A 136 -6.64 -1.43 5.85
C LEU A 136 -6.54 -2.09 7.23
N ASP A 137 -7.66 -2.31 7.91
CA ASP A 137 -7.70 -2.97 9.22
C ASP A 137 -7.24 -4.43 9.10
N GLU A 138 -7.64 -5.10 8.02
CA GLU A 138 -7.26 -6.49 7.75
C GLU A 138 -5.79 -6.63 7.36
N TRP A 139 -5.26 -5.65 6.62
CA TRP A 139 -3.83 -5.59 6.39
C TRP A 139 -3.04 -5.42 7.70
N GLN A 140 -3.51 -4.57 8.62
CA GLN A 140 -2.90 -4.43 9.95
C GLN A 140 -3.09 -5.70 10.81
N GLY A 141 -4.25 -6.35 10.69
CA GLY A 141 -4.62 -7.59 11.36
C GLY A 141 -3.95 -8.84 10.80
N HIS A 142 -3.26 -8.73 9.66
CA HIS A 142 -2.70 -9.85 8.89
C HIS A 142 -3.75 -10.91 8.53
N THR A 143 -4.95 -10.45 8.19
CA THR A 143 -6.09 -11.30 7.83
C THR A 143 -6.40 -11.23 6.33
N ASN A 144 -7.49 -11.87 5.89
CA ASN A 144 -7.77 -12.12 4.49
C ASN A 144 -9.01 -11.33 4.05
N PRO A 145 -8.86 -10.29 3.22
CA PRO A 145 -9.93 -9.35 2.85
C PRO A 145 -11.02 -9.88 1.95
N VAL A 146 -10.94 -11.15 1.57
CA VAL A 146 -11.96 -11.82 0.77
C VAL A 146 -12.62 -13.00 1.50
N ASP A 147 -12.16 -13.32 2.71
CA ASP A 147 -12.72 -14.41 3.51
C ASP A 147 -13.28 -13.90 4.83
N LYS A 148 -14.62 -13.88 4.87
CA LYS A 148 -15.42 -13.45 6.02
C LYS A 148 -15.08 -14.13 7.35
N ASN A 149 -14.48 -15.32 7.35
CA ASN A 149 -14.10 -16.00 8.58
C ASN A 149 -12.71 -15.59 9.10
N SER A 150 -11.92 -14.95 8.24
CA SER A 150 -10.56 -14.54 8.51
C SER A 150 -10.55 -13.03 8.73
N HIS A 151 -10.99 -12.62 9.91
CA HIS A 151 -11.12 -11.22 10.30
C HIS A 151 -10.34 -10.90 11.58
N PRO A 152 -9.95 -9.63 11.81
CA PRO A 152 -9.32 -9.21 13.04
C PRO A 152 -10.27 -9.34 14.25
N GLU A 153 -9.72 -9.26 15.46
CA GLU A 153 -10.54 -9.22 16.68
C GLU A 153 -11.45 -7.99 16.68
N TYR A 154 -12.74 -8.17 16.98
CA TYR A 154 -13.72 -7.07 17.07
C TYR A 154 -13.32 -5.96 18.04
N LEU A 155 -12.49 -6.28 19.03
CA LEU A 155 -11.90 -5.33 19.97
C LEU A 155 -11.06 -4.23 19.31
N THR A 156 -10.45 -4.49 18.16
CA THR A 156 -9.61 -3.50 17.44
C THR A 156 -10.40 -2.26 17.04
N LYS A 157 -11.72 -2.40 16.85
CA LYS A 157 -12.68 -1.35 16.52
C LYS A 157 -13.23 -0.58 17.73
N LEU A 158 -12.89 -1.01 18.94
CA LEU A 158 -13.25 -0.32 20.17
C LEU A 158 -12.20 0.75 20.47
N LYS A 159 -12.64 2.00 20.64
CA LYS A 159 -11.80 3.12 21.06
C LYS A 159 -12.42 3.84 22.25
N MET A 160 -11.60 4.42 23.09
CA MET A 160 -12.07 5.24 24.20
C MET A 160 -12.37 6.65 23.68
N LYS A 161 -13.62 7.10 23.75
CA LYS A 161 -14.02 8.44 23.28
C LYS A 161 -13.78 9.50 24.34
N SER A 162 -14.21 9.22 25.56
CA SER A 162 -14.03 10.09 26.71
C SER A 162 -14.02 9.27 27.98
N PHE A 163 -13.38 9.81 29.01
CA PHE A 163 -13.41 9.26 30.35
C PHE A 163 -13.90 10.35 31.30
N SER A 164 -14.69 9.96 32.30
CA SER A 164 -15.04 10.82 33.42
C SER A 164 -14.58 10.12 34.69
N GLU A 165 -13.38 10.48 35.15
CA GLU A 165 -12.87 10.09 36.46
C GLU A 165 -13.52 10.96 37.52
N GLU A 166 -14.40 10.37 38.33
CA GLU A 166 -14.89 11.03 39.52
C GLU A 166 -13.93 10.71 40.67
N PRO A 167 -13.26 11.71 41.28
CA PRO A 167 -12.40 11.45 42.42
C PRO A 167 -13.27 10.94 43.58
N PHE A 168 -12.80 9.90 44.25
CA PHE A 168 -13.47 9.42 45.45
C PHE A 168 -13.42 10.52 46.51
N ARG A 169 -14.58 10.89 47.05
CA ARG A 169 -14.74 12.03 47.95
C ARG A 169 -13.86 11.93 49.20
N PHE A 170 -13.45 10.73 49.60
CA PHE A 170 -12.70 10.49 50.83
C PHE A 170 -11.27 10.05 50.57
N VAL A 171 -10.34 10.53 51.38
CA VAL A 171 -8.91 10.24 51.32
C VAL A 171 -8.45 9.68 52.66
N PHE A 172 -7.67 8.60 52.59
CA PHE A 172 -7.00 8.04 53.75
C PHE A 172 -5.78 8.90 54.11
N SER A 173 -5.87 9.69 55.19
CA SER A 173 -4.86 10.70 55.52
C SER A 173 -3.78 10.15 56.46
N SER A 174 -4.16 9.47 57.53
CA SER A 174 -3.22 8.95 58.53
C SER A 174 -3.83 7.81 59.32
N TRP A 175 -2.99 7.10 60.09
CA TRP A 175 -3.46 6.05 60.99
C TRP A 175 -2.62 6.08 62.27
N VAL A 176 -3.24 5.73 63.39
CA VAL A 176 -2.59 5.60 64.69
C VAL A 176 -3.18 4.38 65.39
N GLY A 177 -2.34 3.36 65.59
CA GLY A 177 -2.79 2.10 66.18
C GLY A 177 -3.83 1.39 65.31
N ASP A 178 -5.05 1.28 65.80
CA ASP A 178 -6.20 0.65 65.15
C ASP A 178 -7.18 1.64 64.49
N THR A 179 -6.84 2.93 64.54
CA THR A 179 -7.72 4.03 64.13
C THR A 179 -7.19 4.71 62.87
N PHE A 180 -8.05 4.83 61.86
CA PHE A 180 -7.75 5.39 60.54
C PHE A 180 -8.45 6.75 60.38
N ALA A 181 -7.69 7.77 59.99
CA ALA A 181 -8.19 9.10 59.71
C ALA A 181 -8.60 9.21 58.23
N ILE A 182 -9.87 9.52 58.01
CA ILE A 182 -10.50 9.69 56.69
C ILE A 182 -10.95 11.15 56.57
N ASN A 183 -10.46 11.83 55.52
CA ASN A 183 -10.82 13.22 55.23
C ASN A 183 -11.60 13.29 53.92
N THR A 184 -12.35 14.37 53.71
CA THR A 184 -12.84 14.68 52.36
C THR A 184 -11.75 15.38 51.53
N ILE A 185 -11.73 15.18 50.21
CA ILE A 185 -10.79 15.85 49.28
C ILE A 185 -10.85 17.39 49.38
N ASP A 186 -12.05 17.93 49.59
CA ASP A 186 -12.32 19.37 49.73
C ASP A 186 -12.06 19.90 51.15
N MET A 187 -11.76 19.01 52.11
CA MET A 187 -11.67 19.31 53.55
C MET A 187 -12.91 20.03 54.12
N ALA A 188 -14.06 19.91 53.46
CA ALA A 188 -15.30 20.55 53.89
C ALA A 188 -15.91 19.88 55.13
N GLU A 189 -15.65 18.58 55.32
CA GLU A 189 -16.12 17.82 56.49
C GLU A 189 -14.96 17.57 57.47
N PRO A 190 -15.25 17.49 58.78
CA PRO A 190 -14.23 17.17 59.77
C PRO A 190 -13.68 15.76 59.55
N THR A 191 -12.41 15.56 59.91
CA THR A 191 -11.74 14.26 59.88
C THR A 191 -12.52 13.22 60.65
N GLN A 192 -12.83 12.10 60.00
CA GLN A 192 -13.45 10.95 60.63
C GLN A 192 -12.37 9.97 61.06
N PHE A 193 -12.39 9.58 62.34
CA PHE A 193 -11.48 8.59 62.90
C PHE A 193 -12.24 7.28 63.09
N LEU A 194 -11.91 6.28 62.28
CA LEU A 194 -12.69 5.05 62.15
C LEU A 194 -11.80 3.81 62.37
N ARG A 195 -12.38 2.74 62.90
CA ARG A 195 -11.72 1.43 63.06
C ARG A 195 -12.17 0.44 61.99
N VAL A 196 -11.46 -0.69 61.89
CA VAL A 196 -11.88 -1.82 61.05
C VAL A 196 -13.30 -2.27 61.45
N GLY A 197 -14.19 -2.37 60.48
CA GLY A 197 -15.60 -2.73 60.66
C GLY A 197 -16.56 -1.54 60.75
N GLU A 198 -16.07 -0.31 60.98
CA GLU A 198 -16.91 0.88 61.07
C GLU A 198 -17.21 1.48 59.69
N SER A 199 -18.39 2.12 59.56
CA SER A 199 -18.84 2.77 58.33
C SER A 199 -18.40 4.24 58.27
N ILE A 200 -18.00 4.71 57.09
CA ILE A 200 -17.68 6.11 56.84
C ILE A 200 -18.99 6.91 56.75
N ALA A 201 -19.13 7.93 57.59
CA ALA A 201 -20.32 8.76 57.63
C ALA A 201 -20.51 9.48 56.29
N GLY A 202 -21.75 9.48 55.80
CA GLY A 202 -22.11 10.04 54.49
C GLY A 202 -21.91 9.07 53.32
N THR A 203 -21.45 7.84 53.56
CA THR A 203 -21.31 6.82 52.51
C THR A 203 -21.88 5.48 52.93
N ARG A 204 -21.93 4.55 51.97
CA ARG A 204 -22.26 3.14 52.19
C ARG A 204 -21.02 2.26 52.23
N PHE A 205 -19.86 2.82 52.58
CA PHE A 205 -18.61 2.07 52.70
C PHE A 205 -18.25 1.84 54.18
N LYS A 206 -17.77 0.64 54.49
CA LYS A 206 -17.14 0.30 55.76
C LYS A 206 -15.66 -0.01 55.59
N ILE A 207 -14.88 0.20 56.63
CA ILE A 207 -13.46 -0.19 56.63
C ILE A 207 -13.37 -1.72 56.71
N GLY A 208 -12.79 -2.34 55.69
CA GLY A 208 -12.65 -3.79 55.59
C GLY A 208 -11.31 -4.29 56.12
N LYS A 209 -10.19 -3.84 55.55
CA LYS A 209 -8.85 -4.35 55.89
C LYS A 209 -7.80 -3.26 55.75
N PHE A 210 -6.81 -3.27 56.63
CA PHE A 210 -5.62 -2.43 56.53
C PHE A 210 -4.40 -3.29 56.18
N THR A 211 -3.63 -2.86 55.18
CA THR A 211 -2.39 -3.50 54.75
C THR A 211 -1.26 -2.46 54.79
N PRO A 212 -0.38 -2.52 55.80
CA PRO A 212 0.74 -1.59 55.89
C PRO A 212 1.71 -1.86 54.73
N LYS A 213 2.07 -0.81 54.00
CA LYS A 213 2.99 -0.87 52.86
C LYS A 213 3.89 0.35 52.86
N SER A 214 5.13 0.16 52.45
CA SER A 214 6.09 1.24 52.26
C SER A 214 6.79 1.08 50.92
N THR A 215 7.08 2.20 50.27
CA THR A 215 7.80 2.23 48.99
C THR A 215 8.95 3.20 49.08
N THR A 216 10.06 2.89 48.43
CA THR A 216 11.17 3.82 48.26
C THR A 216 10.86 4.74 47.08
N ASN A 217 10.98 6.05 47.26
CA ASN A 217 10.83 6.99 46.16
C ASN A 217 12.11 7.10 45.32
N GLN A 218 12.02 7.85 44.21
CA GLN A 218 13.16 8.16 43.33
C GLN A 218 14.36 8.85 44.01
N TYR A 219 14.18 9.34 45.25
CA TYR A 219 15.20 10.01 46.06
C TYR A 219 15.71 9.16 47.23
N GLY A 220 15.35 7.86 47.29
CA GLY A 220 15.81 6.95 48.35
C GLY A 220 15.10 7.10 49.71
N THR A 221 14.05 7.91 49.80
CA THR A 221 13.24 8.07 51.02
C THR A 221 12.14 7.02 51.08
N THR A 222 11.96 6.39 52.24
CA THR A 222 10.85 5.46 52.49
C THR A 222 9.57 6.25 52.74
N ILE A 223 8.61 6.11 51.84
CA ILE A 223 7.27 6.69 51.94
C ILE A 223 6.30 5.60 52.40
N ASP A 224 5.45 5.95 53.38
CA ASP A 224 4.33 5.12 53.80
C ASP A 224 3.23 5.18 52.73
N VAL A 225 2.98 4.05 52.06
CA VAL A 225 1.94 3.87 51.05
C VAL A 225 0.96 2.79 51.49
N SER A 226 0.67 2.76 52.80
CA SER A 226 -0.28 1.81 53.37
C SER A 226 -1.63 1.88 52.69
N GLU A 227 -2.23 0.70 52.50
CA GLU A 227 -3.48 0.51 51.77
C GLU A 227 -4.61 0.22 52.75
N LEU A 228 -5.71 0.95 52.63
CA LEU A 228 -6.93 0.77 53.38
C LEU A 228 -8.04 0.27 52.44
N THR A 229 -8.44 -0.98 52.59
CA THR A 229 -9.53 -1.58 51.83
C THR A 229 -10.87 -1.20 52.46
N LEU A 230 -11.70 -0.51 51.69
CA LEU A 230 -13.11 -0.24 51.99
C LEU A 230 -13.99 -1.31 51.33
N GLN A 231 -15.11 -1.63 51.95
CA GLN A 231 -16.10 -2.55 51.44
C GLN A 231 -17.46 -1.85 51.37
N HIS A 232 -18.10 -1.89 50.21
CA HIS A 232 -19.45 -1.37 50.04
C HIS A 232 -20.47 -2.27 50.76
N LEU A 233 -21.42 -1.67 51.49
CA LEU A 233 -22.36 -2.39 52.34
C LEU A 233 -23.37 -3.22 51.55
N ASP A 234 -23.78 -2.75 50.37
CA ASP A 234 -24.84 -3.38 49.57
C ASP A 234 -24.27 -4.35 48.50
N THR A 235 -23.25 -3.91 47.77
CA THR A 235 -22.67 -4.66 46.62
C THR A 235 -21.49 -5.55 47.04
N ASN A 236 -21.00 -5.39 48.27
CA ASN A 236 -19.81 -6.07 48.79
C ASN A 236 -18.52 -5.79 47.99
N GLU A 237 -18.55 -4.80 47.07
CA GLU A 237 -17.41 -4.35 46.28
C GLU A 237 -16.33 -3.78 47.17
N GLN A 238 -15.08 -4.06 46.82
CA GLN A 238 -13.92 -3.62 47.58
C GLN A 238 -13.19 -2.51 46.83
N MET A 239 -12.82 -1.46 47.55
CA MET A 239 -12.04 -0.32 47.06
C MET A 239 -10.80 -0.17 47.92
N VAL A 240 -9.67 0.24 47.35
CA VAL A 240 -8.45 0.48 48.11
C VAL A 240 -8.10 1.96 48.10
N LEU A 241 -7.97 2.55 49.29
CA LEU A 241 -7.42 3.88 49.48
C LEU A 241 -5.94 3.75 49.83
N VAL A 242 -5.07 4.38 49.04
CA VAL A 242 -3.64 4.50 49.38
C VAL A 242 -3.46 5.77 50.22
N LYS A 243 -2.64 5.68 51.27
CA LYS A 243 -2.37 6.82 52.15
C LYS A 243 -1.96 8.07 51.35
N GLU A 244 -2.59 9.20 51.67
CA GLU A 244 -2.37 10.53 51.09
C GLU A 244 -2.59 10.61 49.57
N LYS A 245 -3.19 9.58 48.94
CA LYS A 245 -3.55 9.59 47.52
C LYS A 245 -5.05 9.61 47.34
N VAL A 246 -5.51 10.39 46.37
CA VAL A 246 -6.90 10.40 45.94
C VAL A 246 -7.16 9.13 45.15
N ALA A 247 -8.12 8.33 45.60
CA ALA A 247 -8.58 7.16 44.86
C ALA A 247 -9.64 7.58 43.84
N ILE A 248 -9.79 6.80 42.77
CA ILE A 248 -10.80 7.02 41.74
C ILE A 248 -12.09 6.32 42.18
N SER A 249 -13.23 6.99 42.11
CA SER A 249 -14.54 6.44 42.48
C SER A 249 -14.89 5.22 41.62
N PRO A 250 -15.50 4.15 42.19
CA PRO A 250 -16.06 3.03 41.41
C PRO A 250 -17.14 3.49 40.42
N GLU A 251 -17.79 4.63 40.68
CA GLU A 251 -18.80 5.23 39.79
C GLU A 251 -18.18 5.89 38.55
N SER A 252 -16.86 5.92 38.42
CA SER A 252 -16.20 6.46 37.22
C SER A 252 -16.66 5.73 35.97
N VAL A 253 -16.92 6.50 34.92
CA VAL A 253 -17.46 5.99 33.67
C VAL A 253 -16.55 6.27 32.49
N VAL A 254 -16.50 5.31 31.57
CA VAL A 254 -15.84 5.46 30.27
C VAL A 254 -16.89 5.43 29.20
N THR A 255 -16.80 6.38 28.27
CA THR A 255 -17.55 6.34 27.02
C THR A 255 -16.67 5.68 25.97
N PHE A 256 -17.07 4.48 25.55
CA PHE A 256 -16.46 3.80 24.42
C PHE A 256 -17.18 4.16 23.13
N GLU A 257 -16.41 4.30 22.06
CA GLU A 257 -16.91 4.38 20.70
C GLU A 257 -16.54 3.07 19.98
N TYR A 258 -17.56 2.43 19.40
CA TYR A 258 -17.41 1.18 18.68
C TYR A 258 -17.73 1.38 17.21
N ALA A 259 -16.69 1.38 16.39
CA ALA A 259 -16.74 1.66 14.96
C ALA A 259 -16.88 0.37 14.12
N TRP A 260 -17.79 -0.53 14.53
CA TRP A 260 -18.13 -1.74 13.78
C TRP A 260 -19.65 -1.87 13.59
N PRO A 261 -20.12 -2.28 12.40
CA PRO A 261 -19.34 -2.49 11.18
C PRO A 261 -18.83 -1.15 10.61
N SER A 262 -17.69 -1.16 9.92
CA SER A 262 -17.04 0.05 9.35
C SER A 262 -17.94 0.80 8.35
N THR A 263 -18.96 0.13 7.83
CA THR A 263 -20.00 0.66 6.92
C THR A 263 -21.12 1.42 7.65
N SER A 264 -21.17 1.35 8.98
CA SER A 264 -22.20 1.99 9.82
C SER A 264 -21.59 3.08 10.72
N PRO A 265 -22.42 4.05 11.17
CA PRO A 265 -21.94 5.05 12.13
C PRO A 265 -21.51 4.36 13.44
N ALA A 266 -20.41 4.85 14.00
CA ALA A 266 -19.88 4.37 15.26
C ALA A 266 -20.93 4.53 16.39
N ARG A 267 -20.96 3.56 17.29
CA ARG A 267 -21.91 3.51 18.40
C ARG A 267 -21.20 3.85 19.70
N ASP A 268 -21.76 4.80 20.43
CA ASP A 268 -21.28 5.18 21.74
C ASP A 268 -22.02 4.41 22.83
N PHE A 269 -21.30 3.91 23.83
CA PHE A 269 -21.91 3.36 25.03
C PHE A 269 -21.03 3.65 26.26
N ILE A 270 -21.68 3.74 27.41
CA ILE A 270 -21.07 4.11 28.68
C ILE A 270 -20.90 2.85 29.53
N VAL A 271 -19.69 2.62 30.02
CA VAL A 271 -19.32 1.49 30.88
C VAL A 271 -18.73 2.03 32.17
N ARG A 272 -19.27 1.57 33.31
CA ARG A 272 -18.72 1.88 34.64
C ARG A 272 -17.51 1.02 34.94
N ARG A 273 -16.64 1.47 35.84
CA ARG A 273 -15.57 0.62 36.37
C ARG A 273 -16.18 -0.66 36.96
N ASP A 274 -15.51 -1.79 36.73
CA ASP A 274 -15.95 -3.13 37.12
C ASP A 274 -17.23 -3.65 36.46
N GLN A 275 -17.86 -2.89 35.56
CA GLN A 275 -19.01 -3.35 34.81
C GLN A 275 -18.60 -4.31 33.68
N GLU A 276 -19.38 -5.38 33.51
CA GLU A 276 -19.27 -6.30 32.38
C GLU A 276 -20.06 -5.78 31.17
N PHE A 277 -19.49 -5.91 29.97
CA PHE A 277 -20.14 -5.62 28.71
C PHE A 277 -19.72 -6.63 27.63
N SER A 278 -20.53 -6.77 26.58
CA SER A 278 -20.23 -7.57 25.39
C SER A 278 -20.16 -6.69 24.15
N LEU A 279 -19.48 -7.19 23.11
CA LEU A 279 -19.39 -6.52 21.82
C LEU A 279 -20.07 -7.37 20.75
N LYS A 280 -21.09 -6.80 20.11
CA LYS A 280 -21.72 -7.44 18.94
C LYS A 280 -20.70 -7.53 17.80
N PRO A 281 -20.66 -8.62 17.03
CA PRO A 281 -21.64 -9.71 16.97
C PRO A 281 -21.42 -10.82 18.01
N ASN A 282 -20.32 -10.79 18.77
CA ASN A 282 -19.94 -11.84 19.70
C ASN A 282 -20.40 -11.53 21.14
N ASP A 283 -21.68 -11.82 21.41
CA ASP A 283 -22.26 -11.62 22.75
C ASP A 283 -21.78 -12.66 23.79
N ASP A 284 -21.09 -13.73 23.35
CA ASP A 284 -20.59 -14.79 24.22
C ASP A 284 -19.33 -14.38 24.98
N ILE A 285 -18.57 -13.41 24.45
CA ILE A 285 -17.38 -12.87 25.11
C ILE A 285 -17.78 -11.66 25.95
N LYS A 286 -17.50 -11.76 27.25
CA LYS A 286 -17.70 -10.68 28.21
C LYS A 286 -16.37 -10.03 28.53
N TYR A 287 -16.37 -8.70 28.51
CA TYR A 287 -15.27 -7.86 28.91
C TYR A 287 -15.65 -7.11 30.17
N LYS A 288 -14.68 -6.94 31.06
CA LYS A 288 -14.82 -6.16 32.29
C LYS A 288 -13.86 -4.99 32.25
N LEU A 289 -14.34 -3.79 32.57
CA LEU A 289 -13.49 -2.61 32.71
C LEU A 289 -12.70 -2.69 34.03
N VAL A 290 -11.39 -2.88 33.96
CA VAL A 290 -10.52 -3.08 35.14
C VAL A 290 -9.95 -1.76 35.63
N ASP A 291 -9.43 -0.94 34.70
CA ASP A 291 -8.79 0.32 35.02
C ASP A 291 -9.02 1.35 33.93
N VAL A 292 -8.91 2.62 34.30
CA VAL A 292 -9.11 3.76 33.40
C VAL A 292 -8.00 4.76 33.70
N GLN A 293 -7.36 5.24 32.64
CA GLN A 293 -6.35 6.29 32.67
C GLN A 293 -6.72 7.35 31.64
N PRO A 294 -6.18 8.57 31.75
CA PRO A 294 -6.53 9.66 30.84
C PRO A 294 -6.28 9.36 29.34
N THR A 295 -5.33 8.48 29.03
CA THR A 295 -4.92 8.15 27.66
C THR A 295 -5.34 6.74 27.22
N LYS A 296 -5.78 5.88 28.15
CA LYS A 296 -6.12 4.49 27.86
C LYS A 296 -7.09 3.91 28.89
N ALA A 297 -7.94 2.99 28.45
CA ALA A 297 -8.74 2.13 29.31
C ALA A 297 -8.18 0.71 29.27
N VAL A 298 -8.21 0.01 30.41
CA VAL A 298 -7.77 -1.38 30.54
C VAL A 298 -8.98 -2.26 30.78
N ILE A 299 -9.24 -3.17 29.85
CA ILE A 299 -10.31 -4.16 29.94
C ILE A 299 -9.71 -5.56 30.12
N ALA A 300 -10.43 -6.46 30.76
CA ALA A 300 -10.05 -7.87 30.87
C ALA A 300 -11.19 -8.77 30.36
N ASN A 301 -10.83 -9.86 29.69
CA ASN A 301 -11.81 -10.87 29.29
C ASN A 301 -12.20 -11.72 30.50
N THR A 302 -13.49 -11.92 30.76
CA THR A 302 -13.97 -12.72 31.88
C THR A 302 -13.48 -14.18 31.82
N ARG A 303 -13.15 -14.70 30.62
CA ARG A 303 -12.60 -16.06 30.44
C ARG A 303 -11.09 -16.15 30.65
N ASP A 304 -10.36 -15.06 30.45
CA ASP A 304 -8.89 -14.98 30.61
C ASP A 304 -8.55 -13.65 31.32
N PRO A 305 -8.80 -13.55 32.65
CA PRO A 305 -8.63 -12.31 33.39
C PRO A 305 -7.16 -11.92 33.57
N ASP A 306 -6.22 -12.85 33.33
CA ASP A 306 -4.78 -12.64 33.51
C ASP A 306 -4.13 -11.87 32.34
N LYS A 307 -4.88 -11.60 31.27
CA LYS A 307 -4.42 -10.82 30.11
C LYS A 307 -5.22 -9.51 29.99
N PRO A 308 -4.74 -8.42 30.62
CA PRO A 308 -5.34 -7.10 30.42
C PRO A 308 -5.12 -6.62 28.97
N ILE A 309 -6.17 -6.05 28.39
CA ILE A 309 -6.20 -5.49 27.04
C ILE A 309 -6.30 -3.97 27.17
N GLU A 310 -5.38 -3.26 26.52
CA GLU A 310 -5.35 -1.80 26.55
C GLU A 310 -6.10 -1.22 25.34
N ILE A 311 -7.05 -0.32 25.63
CA ILE A 311 -7.85 0.42 24.65
C ILE A 311 -7.42 1.89 24.70
N ASN A 312 -6.84 2.37 23.60
CA ASN A 312 -6.34 3.74 23.52
C ASN A 312 -7.47 4.77 23.33
N LEU A 313 -7.19 6.02 23.75
CA LEU A 313 -8.02 7.17 23.44
C LEU A 313 -8.14 7.36 21.92
N LEU A 314 -9.36 7.63 21.45
CA LEU A 314 -9.65 8.04 20.09
C LEU A 314 -8.85 9.32 19.81
N SER A 315 -7.94 9.24 18.84
CA SER A 315 -7.16 10.42 18.45
C SER A 315 -8.10 11.43 17.79
N PRO A 316 -8.00 12.73 18.16
CA PRO A 316 -8.90 13.78 17.64
C PRO A 316 -8.71 14.07 16.15
#